data_AF-A0A060UN79-F1
#
_entry.id   AF-A0A060UN79-F1
#
_cell.length_a   1.000
_cell.length_b   1.000
_cell.length_c   1.000
_cell.angle_alpha   90.00
_cell.angle_beta   90.00
_cell.angle_gamma   90.00
#
_symmetry.space_group_name_H-M   'P 1'
#
loop_
_entity.id
_entity.type
_entity.pdbx_description
1 polymer ?
#
loop_
_entity_poly.entity_id
_entity_poly.type
_entity_poly.pdbx_seq_one_letter_code
_entity_poly.pdbx_strand_id
1 'polypeptide(L)' 'MSFINNHDPRALLEQLRARYGVRVEIAYEQRELRNIRIRFTVHASASA' A
#
# COMPACT_ATOMS: atom_id res chain seq x y z
N MET A 1 6.05 3.66 5.54
CA MET A 1 7.05 3.67 4.43
C MET A 1 6.37 4.12 3.14
N SER A 2 7.07 4.82 2.25
CA SER A 2 6.49 5.33 1.00
C SER A 2 7.03 4.55 -0.21
N PHE A 3 6.18 4.33 -1.19
CA PHE A 3 6.46 3.67 -2.45
C PHE A 3 6.05 4.57 -3.61
N ILE A 4 6.95 4.75 -4.57
CA ILE A 4 6.74 5.62 -5.74
C ILE A 4 6.85 4.75 -6.99
N ASN A 5 5.85 4.83 -7.86
CA ASN A 5 5.81 4.05 -9.10
C ASN A 5 5.30 4.90 -10.27
N ASN A 6 5.75 4.57 -11.48
CA ASN A 6 5.39 5.27 -12.72
C ASN A 6 4.13 4.70 -13.40
N HIS A 7 3.49 3.68 -12.81
CA HIS A 7 2.25 3.10 -13.26
C HIS A 7 1.44 2.58 -12.07
N ASP A 8 0.14 2.35 -12.27
CA ASP A 8 -0.77 1.92 -11.20
C ASP A 8 -0.35 0.52 -10.70
N PRO A 9 0.06 0.38 -9.42
CA PRO A 9 0.62 -0.86 -8.92
C PRO A 9 -0.46 -1.85 -8.45
N ARG A 10 -1.67 -1.79 -9.02
CA ARG A 10 -2.86 -2.54 -8.57
C ARG A 10 -2.57 -4.01 -8.23
N ALA A 11 -1.88 -4.73 -9.12
CA ALA A 11 -1.56 -6.14 -8.90
C ALA A 11 -0.72 -6.38 -7.62
N LEU A 12 0.26 -5.52 -7.34
CA LEU A 12 1.05 -5.59 -6.11
C LEU A 12 0.18 -5.28 -4.89
N LEU A 13 -0.69 -4.28 -4.97
CA LEU A 13 -1.57 -3.92 -3.85
C LEU A 13 -2.56 -5.04 -3.52
N GLU A 14 -3.10 -5.72 -4.53
CA GLU A 14 -3.97 -6.88 -4.35
C GLU A 14 -3.21 -8.03 -3.66
N GLN A 15 -1.95 -8.31 -4.05
CA GLN A 15 -1.11 -9.30 -3.38
C GLN A 15 -0.82 -8.93 -1.92
N LEU A 16 -0.50 -7.67 -1.64
CA LEU A 16 -0.24 -7.20 -0.27
C LEU A 16 -1.50 -7.33 0.60
N ARG A 17 -2.68 -6.99 0.07
CA ARG A 17 -3.97 -7.17 0.75
C ARG A 17 -4.26 -8.64 1.01
N ALA A 18 -4.05 -9.51 0.03
CA ALA A 18 -4.26 -10.95 0.19
C ALA A 18 -3.32 -11.57 1.23
N ARG A 19 -2.06 -11.12 1.28
CA ARG A 19 -1.05 -11.69 2.18
C ARG A 19 -1.12 -11.16 3.61
N TYR A 20 -1.37 -9.86 3.79
CA TYR A 20 -1.26 -9.19 5.09
C TYR A 20 -2.60 -8.70 5.66
N GLY A 21 -3.66 -8.69 4.84
CA GLY A 21 -4.99 -8.27 5.24
C GLY A 21 -4.99 -6.88 5.86
N VAL A 22 -5.69 -6.73 6.97
CA VAL A 22 -5.85 -5.47 7.71
C VAL A 22 -4.58 -5.01 8.43
N ARG A 23 -3.52 -5.82 8.48
CA ARG A 23 -2.27 -5.45 9.17
C ARG A 23 -1.47 -4.39 8.42
N VAL A 24 -1.72 -4.24 7.12
CA VAL A 24 -1.08 -3.23 6.28
C VAL A 24 -2.16 -2.33 5.68
N GLU A 25 -2.17 -1.08 6.12
CA GLU A 25 -2.95 -0.03 5.48
C GLU A 25 -2.20 0.49 4.25
N ILE A 26 -2.94 0.72 3.18
CA ILE A 26 -2.45 1.19 1.88
C ILE A 26 -3.20 2.47 1.53
N ALA A 27 -2.50 3.60 1.50
CA ALA A 27 -3.07 4.91 1.18
C ALA A 27 -2.39 5.51 -0.05
N TYR A 28 -3.16 5.92 -1.06
CA TYR A 28 -2.66 6.72 -2.16
C TYR A 28 -2.44 8.16 -1.69
N GLU A 29 -1.21 8.63 -1.72
CA GLU A 29 -0.86 10.03 -1.43
C GLU A 29 -0.82 10.89 -2.71
N GLN A 30 -0.48 10.28 -3.84
CA GLN A 30 -0.55 10.89 -5.17
C GLN A 30 -0.94 9.82 -6.18
N ARG A 31 -1.80 10.19 -7.14
CA ARG A 31 -2.21 9.31 -8.24
C ARG A 31 -2.24 10.10 -9.54
N GLU A 32 -1.06 10.49 -9.99
CA GLU A 32 -0.85 11.25 -11.21
C GLU A 32 -0.25 10.34 -12.29
N LEU A 33 -0.42 10.73 -13.55
CA LEU A 33 0.17 9.98 -14.65
C LEU A 33 1.69 9.93 -14.48
N ARG A 34 2.26 8.72 -14.41
CA ARG A 34 3.70 8.46 -14.16
C ARG A 34 4.22 8.84 -12.77
N ASN A 35 3.37 9.28 -11.85
CA ASN A 35 3.77 9.54 -10.47
C ASN A 35 2.66 9.09 -9.51
N ILE A 36 2.78 7.85 -9.07
CA ILE A 36 1.89 7.26 -8.08
C ILE A 36 2.68 7.05 -6.80
N ARG A 37 2.26 7.74 -5.75
CA ARG A 37 2.86 7.65 -4.41
C ARG A 37 1.87 6.97 -3.47
N ILE A 38 2.34 5.92 -2.81
CA ILE A 38 1.57 5.16 -1.84
C ILE A 38 2.30 5.17 -0.50
N ARG A 39 1.56 5.41 0.57
CA ARG A 39 2.01 5.22 1.95
C ARG A 39 1.51 3.88 2.46
N PHE A 40 2.44 3.12 3.04
CA PHE A 40 2.15 1.91 3.80
C PHE A 40 2.33 2.16 5.29
N THR A 41 1.31 1.77 6.06
CA THR A 41 1.32 1.79 7.53
C THR A 41 1.11 0.36 8.03
N VAL A 42 2.02 -0.12 8.90
CA VAL A 42 1.87 -1.44 9.53
C VAL A 42 1.23 -1.24 10.89
N HIS A 43 0.09 -1.89 11.10
CA HIS A 43 -0.54 -1.94 12.42
C HIS A 43 0.09 -3.09 13.21
N ALA A 44 0.53 -2.79 14.43
CA ALA A 44 0.84 -3.85 15.38
C ALA A 44 -0.43 -4.69 15.56
N SER A 45 -0.30 -6.01 15.44
CA SER A 45 -1.40 -6.88 15.84
C SER A 45 -1.59 -6.67 17.33
N ALA A 46 -2.80 -6.30 17.75
CA ALA A 46 -3.13 -6.33 19.17
C ALA A 46 -2.87 -7.76 19.67
N SER A 47 -1.90 -7.92 20.56
CA SER A 47 -1.74 -9.14 21.33
C SER A 47 -2.89 -9.15 22.32
N ALA A 48 -3.84 -10.07 22.14
CA ALA A 48 -4.85 -10.41 23.14
C ALA A 48 -4.26 -11.42 24.12
#